data_AF-A0A847QUT9-F1
#
_entry.id   AF-A0A847QUT9-F1
#
_cell.length_a   1.000
_cell.length_b   1.000
_cell.length_c   1.000
_cell.angle_alpha   90.00
_cell.angle_beta   90.00
_cell.angle_gamma   90.00
#
_symmetry.space_group_name_H-M   'P 1'
#
loop_
_entity.id
_entity.type
_entity.pdbx_description
1 polymer ?
#
loop_
_entity_poly.entity_id
_entity_poly.type
_entity_poly.pdbx_seq_one_letter_code
_entity_poly.pdbx_strand_id
1 'polypeptide(L)' 'EYTPNTRIVIIKTEEHSIGLIVDEVMEVMEFSQESIEVVQGLEKNNSQKWIQGVGKTEQQLITLININALLEDLLSNKE' A
#
# COMPACT_ATOMS: atom_id res chain seq x y z
N GLU A 1 5.39 -8.62 -17.90
CA GLU A 1 4.95 -8.15 -19.23
C GLU A 1 3.88 -7.09 -19.00
N TYR A 2 3.89 -5.99 -19.76
CA TYR A 2 2.87 -4.96 -19.59
C TYR A 2 1.61 -5.35 -20.37
N THR A 3 0.46 -5.24 -19.72
CA THR A 3 -0.84 -5.50 -20.34
C THR A 3 -1.54 -4.17 -20.66
N PRO A 4 -2.60 -4.18 -21.48
CA PRO A 4 -3.45 -2.99 -21.65
C PRO A 4 -4.08 -2.49 -20.35
N ASN A 5 -4.09 -3.30 -19.29
CA ASN A 5 -4.62 -2.94 -17.98
C ASN A 5 -3.57 -2.30 -17.07
N THR A 6 -2.27 -2.41 -17.37
CA THR A 6 -1.20 -1.79 -16.57
C THR A 6 -1.46 -0.29 -16.39
N ARG A 7 -1.35 0.21 -15.15
CA ARG A 7 -1.48 1.63 -14.82
C ARG A 7 -0.28 2.12 -14.04
N ILE A 8 -0.10 3.44 -14.03
CA ILE A 8 0.84 4.12 -13.14
C ILE A 8 0.02 4.93 -12.14
N VAL A 9 0.11 4.57 -10.87
CA VAL A 9 -0.47 5.33 -9.75
C VAL A 9 0.52 6.42 -9.38
N ILE A 10 0.11 7.68 -9.53
CA ILE A 10 0.95 8.84 -9.19
C ILE A 10 0.65 9.26 -7.76
N ILE A 11 1.67 9.22 -6.92
CA ILE A 11 1.63 9.68 -5.54
C ILE A 11 2.48 10.95 -5.44
N LYS A 12 1.87 12.00 -4.89
CA LYS A 12 2.49 13.31 -4.78
C LYS A 12 2.63 13.67 -3.30
N THR A 13 3.86 13.88 -2.86
CA THR A 13 4.17 14.54 -1.60
C THR A 13 4.57 15.99 -1.88
N GLU A 14 4.82 16.78 -0.85
CA GLU A 14 5.27 18.16 -1.02
C GLU A 14 6.61 18.25 -1.76
N GLU A 15 7.49 17.28 -1.51
CA GLU A 15 8.87 17.29 -2.04
C GLU A 15 9.07 16.38 -3.26
N HIS A 16 8.26 15.33 -3.41
CA HIS A 16 8.50 14.27 -4.39
C HIS A 16 7.24 13.86 -5.15
N SER A 17 7.41 13.43 -6.40
CA SER A 17 6.37 12.76 -7.19
C SER A 17 6.86 11.38 -7.57
N ILE A 18 6.10 10.35 -7.18
CA ILE A 18 6.48 8.95 -7.32
C ILE A 18 5.40 8.23 -8.13
N GLY A 19 5.83 7.49 -9.15
CA GLY A 19 4.95 6.63 -9.94
C GLY A 19 5.10 5.17 -9.54
N LEU A 20 4.00 4.53 -9.16
CA LEU A 20 3.93 3.10 -8.89
C LEU A 20 3.29 2.40 -10.09
N ILE A 21 3.99 1.43 -10.67
CA ILE A 21 3.43 0.59 -11.73
C ILE A 21 2.60 -0.51 -11.07
N VAL A 22 1.37 -0.67 -11.54
CA VAL A 22 0.44 -1.71 -11.08
C VAL A 22 -0.12 -2.47 -12.28
N ASP A 23 -0.50 -3.73 -12.05
CA ASP A 23 -1.08 -4.57 -13.10
C ASP A 23 -2.45 -4.06 -13.55
N GLU A 24 -3.28 -3.58 -12.62
CA GLU A 24 -4.57 -2.94 -12.88
C GLU A 24 -5.09 -2.14 -11.67
N VAL A 25 -6.14 -1.32 -11.89
CA VAL A 25 -6.90 -0.65 -10.83
C VAL A 25 -8.31 -1.20 -10.86
N MET A 26 -8.76 -1.78 -9.73
CA MET A 26 -10.05 -2.47 -9.66
C MET A 26 -11.18 -1.50 -9.31
N GLU A 27 -11.23 -1.03 -8.06
CA GLU A 27 -12.32 -0.20 -7.54
C GLU A 27 -11.88 0.65 -6.34
N VAL A 28 -12.75 1.55 -5.89
CA VAL A 28 -12.57 2.33 -4.66
C VAL A 28 -13.50 1.77 -3.59
N MET A 29 -12.94 1.34 -2.47
CA MET A 29 -13.69 0.80 -1.33
C MET A 29 -13.56 1.68 -0.10
N GLU A 30 -14.61 1.71 0.71
CA GLU A 30 -14.63 2.36 2.01
C GLU A 30 -14.55 1.29 3.11
N PHE A 31 -13.65 1.47 4.07
CA PHE A 31 -13.50 0.60 5.24
C PHE A 31 -13.81 1.39 6.51
N SER A 32 -14.65 0.83 7.39
CA SER A 32 -14.74 1.32 8.76
C SER A 32 -13.51 0.89 9.55
N GLN A 33 -13.09 1.65 10.56
CA GLN A 33 -11.94 1.26 11.39
C GLN A 33 -12.10 -0.12 12.04
N GLU A 34 -13.34 -0.49 12.40
CA GLU A 34 -13.68 -1.78 12.99
C GLU A 34 -13.51 -2.96 12.03
N SER A 35 -13.59 -2.71 10.71
CA SER A 35 -13.39 -3.72 9.67
C SER A 35 -11.92 -3.98 9.32
N ILE A 36 -11.01 -3.24 9.95
CA ILE A 36 -9.56 -3.33 9.73
C ILE A 36 -8.94 -4.14 10.86
N GLU A 37 -8.35 -5.29 10.51
CA GLU A 37 -7.58 -6.10 11.45
C GLU A 37 -6.11 -5.67 11.42
N VAL A 38 -5.58 -5.26 12.57
CA VAL A 38 -4.15 -4.95 12.73
C VAL A 38 -3.38 -6.26 12.83
N VAL A 39 -2.44 -6.47 11.92
CA VAL A 39 -1.63 -7.70 11.89
C VAL A 39 -0.58 -7.64 13.01
N GLN A 40 -0.85 -8.34 14.10
CA GLN A 40 0.08 -8.43 15.22
C GLN A 40 1.38 -9.13 14.79
N GLY A 41 2.53 -8.51 15.07
CA GLY A 41 3.85 -9.09 14.82
C GLY A 41 4.56 -8.63 13.55
N LEU A 42 3.90 -7.87 12.65
CA LEU A 42 4.59 -7.21 11.53
C LEU A 42 5.63 -6.19 12.02
N GLU A 43 5.38 -5.54 13.17
CA GLU A 43 6.33 -4.60 13.77
C GLU A 43 7.67 -5.24 14.18
N LYS A 44 7.69 -6.57 14.39
CA LYS A 44 8.93 -7.30 14.71
C LYS A 44 9.79 -7.56 13.49
N ASN A 45 9.23 -7.42 12.28
CA ASN A 45 9.93 -7.65 11.03
C ASN A 45 10.18 -6.30 10.35
N ASN A 46 11.42 -5.82 10.41
CA ASN A 46 11.81 -4.52 9.86
C ASN A 46 11.48 -4.35 8.36
N SER A 47 11.23 -5.44 7.64
CA SER A 47 10.97 -5.48 6.20
C SER A 47 9.54 -5.11 5.78
N GLN A 48 8.59 -4.96 6.71
CA GLN A 48 7.16 -4.78 6.38
C GLN A 48 6.46 -3.69 7.19
N LYS A 49 7.21 -2.65 7.60
CA LYS A 49 6.69 -1.53 8.42
C LYS A 49 5.59 -0.70 7.75
N TRP A 50 5.46 -0.81 6.43
CA TRP A 50 4.47 -0.09 5.65
C TRP A 50 3.13 -0.82 5.53
N ILE A 51 2.97 -2.03 6.08
CA ILE A 51 1.65 -2.69 6.14
C ILE A 51 0.90 -2.14 7.35
N GLN A 52 -0.21 -1.44 7.11
CA GLN A 52 -1.07 -0.87 8.15
C GLN A 52 -2.00 -1.92 8.77
N GLY A 53 -2.46 -2.87 7.97
CA GLY A 53 -3.40 -3.90 8.40
C GLY A 53 -4.02 -4.63 7.22
N VAL A 54 -5.07 -5.40 7.50
CA VAL A 54 -5.86 -6.11 6.49
C VAL A 54 -7.32 -5.74 6.65
N GLY A 55 -7.90 -5.15 5.61
CA GLY A 55 -9.34 -4.98 5.49
C GLY A 55 -9.97 -6.29 5.04
N LYS A 56 -10.98 -6.75 5.77
CA LYS A 56 -11.70 -7.98 5.43
C LYS A 56 -13.04 -7.64 4.81
N THR A 57 -13.26 -8.07 3.57
CA THR A 57 -14.59 -8.09 2.95
C THR A 57 -15.13 -9.52 2.95
N GLU A 58 -16.40 -9.70 2.62
CA GLU A 58 -16.99 -11.04 2.51
C GLU A 58 -16.31 -11.90 1.44
N GLN A 59 -15.67 -11.27 0.45
CA GLN A 59 -15.18 -11.91 -0.76
C GLN A 59 -13.65 -12.05 -0.79
N GLN A 60 -12.94 -11.12 -0.14
CA GLN A 60 -11.48 -11.05 -0.25
C GLN A 60 -10.83 -10.35 0.94
N LEU A 61 -9.54 -10.62 1.11
CA LEU A 61 -8.67 -9.90 2.03
C LEU A 61 -7.92 -8.81 1.28
N ILE A 62 -7.94 -7.59 1.81
CA ILE A 62 -7.30 -6.42 1.21
C ILE A 62 -6.20 -5.94 2.15
N THR A 63 -4.95 -6.01 1.70
CA THR A 63 -3.82 -5.46 2.47
C THR A 63 -3.85 -3.94 2.37
N LEU A 64 -3.88 -3.28 3.53
CA LEU A 64 -3.80 -1.82 3.62
C LEU A 64 -2.35 -1.41 3.78
N ILE A 65 -1.90 -0.53 2.89
CA ILE A 65 -0.52 -0.05 2.83
C ILE A 65 -0.48 1.39 3.33
N ASN A 66 0.34 1.65 4.35
CA ASN A 66 0.76 2.99 4.72
C ASN A 66 1.76 3.50 3.68
N ILE A 67 1.25 4.27 2.73
CA ILE A 67 2.03 4.87 1.65
C ILE A 67 3.17 5.74 2.19
N ASN A 68 2.95 6.54 3.23
CA ASN A 68 4.00 7.43 3.75
C ASN A 68 5.19 6.62 4.28
N ALA A 69 4.94 5.58 5.07
CA ALA A 69 5.99 4.68 5.56
C ALA A 69 6.69 3.92 4.43
N LEU A 70 5.94 3.53 3.38
CA LEU A 70 6.51 2.90 2.19
C LEU A 70 7.46 3.87 1.46
N LEU A 71 7.04 5.12 1.29
CA LEU A 71 7.85 6.14 0.61
C LEU A 71 9.10 6.48 1.42
N GLU A 72 8.99 6.63 2.75
CA GLU A 72 10.14 6.83 3.63
C GLU A 72 11.17 5.71 3.47
N ASP A 73 10.75 4.44 3.49
CA ASP A 73 11.66 3.30 3.33
C ASP A 73 12.32 3.25 1.93
N LEU A 74 11.55 3.54 0.87
CA LEU A 74 12.05 3.57 -0.51
C LEU A 74 13.01 4.73 -0.78
N LEU A 75 12.82 5.87 -0.13
CA LEU A 75 13.66 7.05 -0.29
C LEU A 75 14.89 7.00 0.64
N SER A 76 14.76 6.42 1.84
CA SER A 76 15.87 6.31 2.81
C SER A 76 16.94 5.30 2.37
N ASN A 77 16.57 4.26 1.62
CA ASN A 77 17.51 3.27 1.09
C ASN A 77 18.30 3.75 -0.15
N LYS A 78 18.25 5.06 -0.48
CA LYS A 78 19.03 5.65 -1.58
C LYS A 78 20.36 6.28 -1.15
N GLU A 79 20.74 6.18 0.12
CA GLU A 79 22.09 6.53 0.62
C GLU A 79 22.98 5.30 0.80
#